data_AF-A0AAD9MGJ6-F1
#
_entry.id   AF-A0AAD9MGJ6-F1
#
_cell.length_a   1.000
_cell.length_b   1.000
_cell.length_c   1.000
_cell.angle_alpha   90.00
_cell.angle_beta   90.00
_cell.angle_gamma   90.00
#
_symmetry.space_group_name_H-M   'P 1'
#
loop_
_entity.id
_entity.type
_entity.pdbx_description
1 polymer ?
#
loop_
_entity_poly.entity_id
_entity_poly.type
_entity_poly.pdbx_seq_one_letter_code
_entity_poly.pdbx_strand_id
1 'polypeptide(L)'
;MKFFSLVVFSLVGGTCAAGGLDTVFPLTPRSLKTSTTSEAITKRDAERRGMGMSGKDTMCTECQCHKLKKLMWLEEVAKNATELQQVTKGNATEAAEIKSLASEDAPKLASLQANATLMAACSQVFAVEDMLQDCVDMLKMQALGKIAANATLLNEKTDGDSTATAAVMAKVKEEAATLTMLESNTTLTAFCAVEETKADCSAMGYLKKEIAFSKNTTAVAEHFHNDAAKIAAFQEKIPMMESKLSKLMSNSTLMSFCAMEKTSTSSSAGAATTTPGTYSGAVHVRPAVATVSLAALAFACALLL
;
A
#
# COMPACT_ATOMS: atom_id res chain seq x y z
N MET A 1 -17.00 0.53 10.11
CA MET A 1 -15.92 0.47 9.10
C MET A 1 -16.60 0.53 7.74
N LYS A 2 -16.56 1.70 7.09
CA LYS A 2 -17.02 1.83 5.70
C LYS A 2 -15.84 1.41 4.84
N PHE A 3 -15.79 0.15 4.43
CA PHE A 3 -14.81 -0.28 3.43
C PHE A 3 -15.15 0.45 2.14
N PHE A 4 -14.26 1.34 1.72
CA PHE A 4 -14.42 2.10 0.49
C PHE A 4 -14.51 1.11 -0.67
N SER A 5 -15.71 1.10 -1.25
CA SER A 5 -16.04 0.39 -2.47
C SER A 5 -15.08 0.89 -3.55
N LEU A 6 -14.01 0.14 -3.79
CA LEU A 6 -13.11 0.39 -4.90
C LEU A 6 -13.87 -0.10 -6.14
N VAL A 7 -14.71 0.78 -6.71
CA VAL A 7 -15.47 0.50 -7.92
C VAL A 7 -14.47 0.27 -9.06
N VAL A 8 -14.10 -1.00 -9.24
CA VAL A 8 -13.39 -1.47 -10.42
C VAL A 8 -14.43 -1.49 -11.52
N PHE A 9 -14.52 -0.38 -12.26
CA PHE A 9 -15.26 -0.34 -13.51
C PHE A 9 -14.55 -1.28 -14.50
N SER A 10 -15.10 -2.49 -14.62
CA SER A 10 -14.89 -3.32 -15.80
C SER A 10 -15.44 -2.54 -17.00
N LEU A 11 -14.55 -2.06 -17.87
CA LEU A 11 -14.88 -1.63 -19.22
C LEU A 11 -15.45 -2.83 -19.99
N VAL A 12 -16.75 -3.06 -19.84
CA VAL A 12 -17.53 -3.98 -20.67
C VAL A 12 -17.69 -3.33 -22.04
N GLY A 13 -17.30 -4.08 -23.06
CA GLY A 13 -17.07 -3.61 -24.43
C GLY A 13 -18.26 -2.89 -25.07
N GLY A 14 -17.96 -1.72 -25.62
CA GLY A 14 -18.76 -1.11 -26.67
C GLY A 14 -18.50 -1.85 -27.99
N THR A 15 -19.56 -2.41 -28.55
CA THR A 15 -19.60 -3.01 -29.89
C THR A 15 -19.27 -1.96 -30.95
N CYS A 16 -18.15 -2.15 -31.66
CA CYS A 16 -17.85 -1.41 -32.88
C CYS A 16 -18.70 -1.96 -34.03
N ALA A 17 -19.61 -1.13 -34.54
CA ALA A 17 -20.32 -1.37 -35.78
C ALA A 17 -19.70 -0.59 -36.95
N ALA A 18 -19.18 -1.36 -37.91
CA ALA A 18 -19.13 -1.16 -39.37
C ALA A 18 -18.43 0.06 -40.02
N GLY A 19 -17.41 -0.28 -40.82
CA GLY A 19 -16.87 0.46 -41.97
C GLY A 19 -15.34 0.64 -41.83
N GLY A 20 -14.44 -0.02 -42.56
CA GLY A 20 -14.51 -0.79 -43.79
C GLY A 20 -13.32 -0.35 -44.66
N LEU A 21 -12.24 -1.13 -44.74
CA LEU A 21 -11.52 -1.50 -45.97
C LEU A 21 -10.30 -2.38 -45.66
N ASP A 22 -10.11 -3.35 -46.56
CA ASP A 22 -9.15 -4.44 -46.60
C ASP A 22 -7.66 -4.08 -46.45
N THR A 23 -6.90 -4.95 -45.75
CA THR A 23 -5.81 -5.75 -46.37
C THR A 23 -5.29 -6.84 -45.41
N VAL A 24 -5.68 -8.08 -45.70
CA VAL A 24 -4.91 -9.35 -45.72
C VAL A 24 -3.62 -9.47 -44.88
N PHE A 25 -3.64 -10.36 -43.87
CA PHE A 25 -2.55 -11.32 -43.59
C PHE A 25 -3.13 -12.60 -42.92
N PRO A 26 -2.86 -13.82 -43.44
CA PRO A 26 -3.50 -15.03 -42.93
C PRO A 26 -2.73 -15.61 -41.75
N LEU A 27 -3.41 -15.88 -40.63
CA LEU A 27 -2.91 -16.78 -39.60
C LEU A 27 -3.93 -17.88 -39.35
N THR A 28 -3.53 -19.09 -39.73
CA THR A 28 -4.19 -20.36 -39.48
C THR A 28 -4.33 -20.61 -37.97
N PRO A 29 -5.46 -21.19 -37.50
CA PRO A 29 -5.70 -21.39 -36.08
C PRO A 29 -4.83 -22.53 -35.52
N ARG A 30 -3.96 -22.21 -34.57
CA ARG A 30 -3.26 -23.19 -33.73
C ARG A 30 -4.17 -23.53 -32.55
N SER A 31 -4.67 -24.76 -32.54
CA SER A 31 -5.48 -25.37 -31.49
C SER A 31 -4.86 -25.13 -30.10
N LEU A 32 -5.51 -24.31 -29.28
CA LEU A 32 -5.12 -24.05 -27.90
C LEU A 32 -5.72 -25.17 -27.05
N LYS A 33 -4.87 -26.12 -26.62
CA LYS A 33 -5.22 -27.09 -25.59
C LYS A 33 -5.63 -26.34 -24.32
N THR A 34 -6.86 -26.59 -23.89
CA THR A 34 -7.35 -26.30 -22.54
C THR A 34 -6.49 -27.04 -21.52
N SER A 35 -5.46 -26.37 -21.01
CA SER A 35 -4.67 -26.84 -19.87
C SER A 35 -5.30 -26.26 -18.61
N THR A 36 -5.76 -27.15 -17.74
CA THR A 36 -6.38 -26.92 -16.42
C THR A 36 -5.54 -25.98 -15.55
N THR A 37 -6.01 -24.74 -15.39
CA THR A 37 -5.38 -23.70 -14.54
C THR A 37 -5.77 -23.81 -13.05
N SER A 38 -6.62 -24.77 -12.67
CA SER A 38 -7.06 -24.93 -11.28
C SER A 38 -6.05 -25.63 -10.36
N GLU A 39 -5.06 -26.35 -10.91
CA GLU A 39 -4.00 -26.99 -10.11
C GLU A 39 -2.82 -26.06 -9.80
N ALA A 40 -2.69 -24.93 -10.53
CA ALA A 40 -1.58 -24.00 -10.35
C ALA A 40 -1.81 -23.00 -9.19
N ILE A 41 -3.07 -22.80 -8.78
CA ILE A 41 -3.45 -21.84 -7.72
C ILE A 41 -3.33 -22.50 -6.34
N THR A 42 -3.77 -23.75 -6.18
CA THR A 42 -3.60 -24.51 -4.93
C THR A 42 -2.13 -24.73 -4.56
N LYS A 43 -1.23 -24.82 -5.54
CA LYS A 43 0.22 -24.93 -5.30
C LYS A 43 0.84 -23.63 -4.77
N ARG A 44 0.39 -22.45 -5.25
CA ARG A 44 0.90 -21.15 -4.75
C ARG A 44 0.39 -20.80 -3.35
N ASP A 45 -0.82 -21.21 -2.99
CA ASP A 45 -1.32 -21.03 -1.63
C ASP A 45 -0.74 -22.06 -0.64
N ALA A 46 -0.40 -23.27 -1.10
CA ALA A 46 0.40 -24.21 -0.31
C ALA A 46 1.85 -23.73 -0.09
N GLU A 47 2.48 -23.12 -1.09
CA GLU A 47 3.83 -22.51 -0.95
C GLU A 47 3.81 -21.22 -0.11
N ARG A 48 2.77 -20.39 -0.17
CA ARG A 48 2.61 -19.25 0.76
C ARG A 48 2.30 -19.67 2.20
N ARG A 49 1.72 -20.85 2.42
CA ARG A 49 1.61 -21.48 3.76
C ARG A 49 2.95 -22.07 4.24
N GLY A 50 3.99 -22.10 3.38
CA GLY A 50 5.30 -22.67 3.64
C GLY A 50 6.46 -21.66 3.71
N MET A 51 6.20 -20.35 3.78
CA MET A 51 7.26 -19.39 4.16
C MET A 51 7.66 -19.67 5.61
N GLY A 52 8.78 -20.38 5.75
CA GLY A 52 9.34 -20.85 7.01
C GLY A 52 9.48 -19.73 8.03
N MET A 53 8.49 -19.66 8.93
CA MET A 53 8.58 -18.99 10.22
C MET A 53 9.78 -19.57 10.96
N SER A 54 10.86 -18.81 10.95
CA SER A 54 12.20 -19.26 11.31
C SER A 54 12.32 -19.33 12.83
N GLY A 55 11.72 -20.34 13.46
CA GLY A 55 12.10 -20.94 14.76
C GLY A 55 12.18 -20.07 16.02
N LYS A 56 12.01 -18.75 15.92
CA LYS A 56 12.01 -17.78 17.03
C LYS A 56 10.76 -16.89 17.04
N ASP A 57 9.74 -17.29 16.28
CA ASP A 57 8.43 -16.65 16.27
C ASP A 57 7.65 -17.08 17.51
N THR A 58 8.05 -16.53 18.65
CA THR A 58 7.13 -16.28 19.75
C THR A 58 5.91 -15.63 19.13
N MET A 59 4.73 -16.25 19.30
CA MET A 59 3.43 -15.78 18.79
C MET A 59 3.26 -14.27 19.03
N CYS A 60 3.67 -13.43 18.08
CA CYS A 60 3.67 -12.00 18.29
C CYS A 60 2.20 -11.54 18.26
N THR A 61 1.77 -10.74 19.24
CA THR A 61 0.36 -10.30 19.34
C THR A 61 -0.08 -9.60 18.06
N GLU A 62 0.77 -8.76 17.48
CA GLU A 62 0.56 -8.09 16.20
C GLU A 62 0.33 -9.09 15.05
N CYS A 63 1.11 -10.17 15.00
CA CYS A 63 0.97 -11.26 14.02
C CYS A 63 -0.41 -11.94 14.14
N GLN A 64 -0.86 -12.18 15.37
CA GLN A 64 -2.18 -12.76 15.62
C GLN A 64 -3.31 -11.78 15.22
N CYS A 65 -3.11 -10.48 15.45
CA CYS A 65 -4.06 -9.45 15.04
C CYS A 65 -4.17 -9.32 13.53
N HIS A 66 -3.07 -9.26 12.78
CA HIS A 66 -3.12 -9.25 11.32
C HIS A 66 -3.83 -10.50 10.76
N LYS A 67 -3.55 -11.67 11.34
CA LYS A 67 -4.23 -12.91 10.97
C LYS A 67 -5.74 -12.82 11.23
N LEU A 68 -6.14 -12.30 12.39
CA LEU A 68 -7.54 -12.08 12.74
C LEU A 68 -8.21 -11.10 11.76
N LYS A 69 -7.59 -9.96 11.44
CA LYS A 69 -8.12 -8.98 10.47
C LYS A 69 -8.34 -9.61 9.10
N LYS A 70 -7.38 -10.40 8.62
CA LYS A 70 -7.49 -11.11 7.33
C LYS A 70 -8.66 -12.10 7.33
N LEU A 71 -8.85 -12.86 8.41
CA LEU A 71 -9.98 -13.78 8.54
C LEU A 71 -11.31 -13.05 8.59
N MET A 72 -11.40 -11.94 9.33
CA MET A 72 -12.60 -11.10 9.38
C MET A 72 -12.94 -10.51 8.01
N TRP A 73 -11.95 -10.00 7.29
CA TRP A 73 -12.12 -9.48 5.92
C TRP A 73 -12.61 -10.56 4.96
N LEU A 74 -12.03 -11.78 5.04
CA LEU A 74 -12.43 -12.90 4.19
C LEU A 74 -13.89 -13.30 4.45
N GLU A 75 -14.31 -13.34 5.72
CA GLU A 75 -15.69 -13.62 6.11
C GLU A 75 -16.65 -12.55 5.60
N GLU A 76 -16.30 -11.26 5.74
CA GLU A 76 -17.11 -10.14 5.27
C GLU A 76 -17.32 -10.18 3.74
N VAL A 77 -16.22 -10.31 2.99
CA VAL A 77 -16.27 -10.41 1.53
C VAL A 77 -17.06 -11.63 1.07
N ALA A 78 -16.92 -12.79 1.73
CA ALA A 78 -17.67 -13.99 1.37
C ALA A 78 -19.20 -13.84 1.58
N LYS A 79 -19.62 -13.03 2.56
CA LYS A 79 -21.03 -12.78 2.88
C LYS A 79 -21.65 -11.65 2.04
N ASN A 80 -20.86 -10.68 1.61
CA ASN A 80 -21.33 -9.55 0.79
C ASN A 80 -21.20 -9.88 -0.71
N ALA A 81 -22.33 -10.21 -1.36
CA ALA A 81 -22.32 -10.61 -2.76
C ALA A 81 -21.76 -9.53 -3.72
N THR A 82 -21.97 -8.25 -3.41
CA THR A 82 -21.46 -7.14 -4.23
C THR A 82 -19.95 -6.98 -4.07
N GLU A 83 -19.44 -7.00 -2.84
CA GLU A 83 -17.99 -6.95 -2.59
C GLU A 83 -17.28 -8.18 -3.14
N LEU A 84 -17.87 -9.37 -2.97
CA LEU A 84 -17.34 -10.59 -3.57
C LEU A 84 -17.22 -10.46 -5.08
N GLN A 85 -18.25 -9.94 -5.75
CA GLN A 85 -18.24 -9.72 -7.19
C GLN A 85 -17.19 -8.69 -7.61
N GLN A 86 -16.98 -7.62 -6.83
CA GLN A 86 -15.93 -6.64 -7.09
C GLN A 86 -14.53 -7.25 -6.95
N VAL A 87 -14.30 -8.02 -5.88
CA VAL A 87 -13.01 -8.65 -5.60
C VAL A 87 -12.66 -9.70 -6.65
N THR A 88 -13.63 -10.51 -7.08
CA THR A 88 -13.42 -11.57 -8.10
C THR A 88 -13.61 -11.08 -9.52
N LYS A 89 -13.99 -9.81 -9.72
CA LYS A 89 -14.36 -9.23 -11.01
C LYS A 89 -15.40 -10.07 -11.77
N GLY A 90 -16.31 -10.70 -11.03
CA GLY A 90 -17.34 -11.59 -11.59
C GLY A 90 -16.87 -13.01 -11.92
N ASN A 91 -15.64 -13.41 -11.58
CA ASN A 91 -15.18 -14.79 -11.75
C ASN A 91 -15.87 -15.72 -10.75
N ALA A 92 -16.76 -16.59 -11.26
CA ALA A 92 -17.54 -17.52 -10.45
C ALA A 92 -16.68 -18.56 -9.72
N THR A 93 -15.58 -19.02 -10.32
CA THR A 93 -14.69 -20.02 -9.71
C THR A 93 -13.94 -19.42 -8.52
N GLU A 94 -13.37 -18.22 -8.67
CA GLU A 94 -12.71 -17.50 -7.58
C GLU A 94 -13.69 -17.14 -6.45
N ALA A 95 -14.93 -16.77 -6.79
CA ALA A 95 -15.96 -16.50 -5.80
C ALA A 95 -16.32 -17.74 -4.97
N ALA A 96 -16.40 -18.91 -5.61
CA ALA A 96 -16.63 -20.18 -4.91
C ALA A 96 -15.45 -20.55 -4.00
N GLU A 97 -14.21 -20.32 -4.46
CA GLU A 97 -12.99 -20.56 -3.67
C GLU A 97 -12.93 -19.66 -2.42
N ILE A 98 -13.21 -18.37 -2.54
CA ILE A 98 -13.27 -17.44 -1.39
C ILE A 98 -14.32 -17.90 -0.37
N LYS A 99 -15.52 -18.30 -0.82
CA LYS A 99 -16.57 -18.83 0.07
C LYS A 99 -16.15 -20.13 0.76
N SER A 100 -15.45 -21.01 0.04
CA SER A 100 -14.92 -22.25 0.60
C SER A 100 -13.86 -21.97 1.67
N LEU A 101 -12.89 -21.09 1.38
CA LEU A 101 -11.85 -20.69 2.32
C LEU A 101 -12.44 -20.01 3.56
N ALA A 102 -13.41 -19.11 3.39
CA ALA A 102 -14.11 -18.47 4.51
C ALA A 102 -14.80 -19.50 5.41
N SER A 103 -15.41 -20.53 4.82
CA SER A 103 -16.08 -21.62 5.56
C SER A 103 -15.08 -22.51 6.31
N GLU A 104 -13.92 -22.80 5.69
CA GLU A 104 -12.83 -23.57 6.31
C GLU A 104 -12.21 -22.82 7.50
N ASP A 105 -11.99 -21.51 7.37
CA ASP A 105 -11.36 -20.70 8.42
C ASP A 105 -12.35 -20.17 9.48
N ALA A 106 -13.67 -20.27 9.26
CA ALA A 106 -14.71 -19.86 10.21
C ALA A 106 -14.52 -20.38 11.65
N PRO A 107 -14.26 -21.68 11.92
CA PRO A 107 -14.06 -22.17 13.28
C PRO A 107 -12.81 -21.56 13.96
N LYS A 108 -11.77 -21.27 13.17
CA LYS A 108 -10.53 -20.66 13.66
C LYS A 108 -10.72 -19.18 13.97
N LEU A 109 -11.48 -18.47 13.15
CA LEU A 109 -11.90 -17.10 13.43
C LEU A 109 -12.71 -17.04 14.72
N ALA A 110 -13.71 -17.91 14.89
CA ALA A 110 -14.51 -17.99 16.11
C ALA A 110 -13.65 -18.29 17.35
N SER A 111 -12.66 -19.18 17.23
CA SER A 111 -11.71 -19.49 18.31
C SER A 111 -10.85 -18.28 18.70
N LEU A 112 -10.38 -17.48 17.73
CA LEU A 112 -9.62 -16.27 18.01
C LEU A 112 -10.50 -15.17 18.63
N GLN A 113 -11.73 -15.00 18.13
CA GLN A 113 -12.68 -14.03 18.64
C GLN A 113 -13.14 -14.33 20.08
N ALA A 114 -13.17 -15.60 20.47
CA ALA A 114 -13.49 -16.00 21.84
C ALA A 114 -12.42 -15.58 22.87
N ASN A 115 -11.19 -15.25 22.43
CA ASN A 115 -10.14 -14.75 23.31
C ASN A 115 -10.29 -13.23 23.53
N ALA A 116 -11.00 -12.85 24.59
CA ALA A 116 -11.28 -11.45 24.92
C ALA A 116 -10.02 -10.58 25.06
N THR A 117 -8.94 -11.12 25.65
CA THR A 117 -7.66 -10.42 25.81
C THR A 117 -7.02 -10.12 24.45
N LEU A 118 -7.02 -11.12 23.55
CA LEU A 118 -6.51 -10.94 22.19
C LEU A 118 -7.36 -9.90 21.43
N MET A 119 -8.69 -9.97 21.52
CA MET A 119 -9.59 -9.01 20.86
C MET A 119 -9.37 -7.58 21.35
N ALA A 120 -9.12 -7.39 22.64
CA ALA A 120 -8.84 -6.07 23.21
C ALA A 120 -7.49 -5.50 22.75
N ALA A 121 -6.48 -6.35 22.54
CA ALA A 121 -5.21 -5.92 21.95
C ALA A 121 -5.37 -5.61 20.46
N CYS A 122 -6.07 -6.47 19.72
CA CYS A 122 -6.23 -6.32 18.28
C CYS A 122 -7.12 -5.15 17.89
N SER A 123 -8.10 -4.76 18.71
CA SER A 123 -8.90 -3.56 18.43
C SER A 123 -8.07 -2.28 18.36
N GLN A 124 -7.01 -2.17 19.18
CA GLN A 124 -6.08 -1.04 19.13
C GLN A 124 -5.21 -1.08 17.88
N VAL A 125 -4.70 -2.26 17.53
CA VAL A 125 -3.93 -2.46 16.29
C VAL A 125 -4.77 -2.12 15.06
N PHE A 126 -6.01 -2.60 15.01
CA PHE A 126 -6.93 -2.32 13.92
C PHE A 126 -7.23 -0.83 13.80
N ALA A 127 -7.45 -0.13 14.92
CA ALA A 127 -7.66 1.30 14.89
C ALA A 127 -6.46 2.05 14.27
N VAL A 128 -5.23 1.69 14.65
CA VAL A 128 -4.02 2.31 14.06
C VAL A 128 -3.89 1.97 12.57
N GLU A 129 -4.08 0.71 12.19
CA GLU A 129 -4.04 0.30 10.79
C GLU A 129 -5.10 0.98 9.93
N ASP A 130 -6.30 1.17 10.46
CA ASP A 130 -7.38 1.85 9.76
C ASP A 130 -7.04 3.33 9.56
N MET A 131 -6.49 4.00 10.58
CA MET A 131 -5.99 5.37 10.43
C MET A 131 -4.85 5.45 9.40
N LEU A 132 -3.96 4.46 9.37
CA LEU A 132 -2.89 4.40 8.35
C LEU A 132 -3.44 4.21 6.95
N GLN A 133 -4.44 3.33 6.79
CA GLN A 133 -5.10 3.12 5.50
C GLN A 133 -5.80 4.40 5.04
N ASP A 134 -6.54 5.07 5.93
CA ASP A 134 -7.18 6.35 5.66
C ASP A 134 -6.16 7.43 5.25
N CYS A 135 -4.97 7.45 5.87
CA CYS A 135 -3.89 8.35 5.46
C CYS A 135 -3.38 8.05 4.04
N VAL A 136 -3.17 6.78 3.71
CA VAL A 136 -2.73 6.36 2.38
C VAL A 136 -3.76 6.75 1.33
N ASP A 137 -5.04 6.52 1.62
CA ASP A 137 -6.13 6.84 0.72
C ASP A 137 -6.27 8.36 0.53
N MET A 138 -6.15 9.14 1.61
CA MET A 138 -6.13 10.60 1.56
C MET A 138 -4.99 11.12 0.67
N LEU A 139 -3.75 10.65 0.89
CA LEU A 139 -2.58 11.07 0.10
C LEU A 139 -2.73 10.68 -1.38
N LYS A 140 -3.31 9.51 -1.66
CA LYS A 140 -3.58 9.05 -3.03
C LYS A 140 -4.60 9.94 -3.73
N MET A 141 -5.71 10.26 -3.06
CA MET A 141 -6.74 11.16 -3.59
C MET A 141 -6.17 12.57 -3.84
N GLN A 142 -5.36 13.10 -2.92
CA GLN A 142 -4.68 14.39 -3.10
C GLN A 142 -3.71 14.35 -4.29
N ALA A 143 -2.95 13.26 -4.46
CA ALA A 143 -2.06 13.10 -5.60
C ALA A 143 -2.83 13.05 -6.93
N LEU A 144 -3.94 12.31 -6.98
CA LEU A 144 -4.83 12.30 -8.15
C LEU A 144 -5.40 13.69 -8.45
N GLY A 145 -5.83 14.43 -7.43
CA GLY A 145 -6.28 15.81 -7.56
C GLY A 145 -5.19 16.73 -8.14
N LYS A 146 -3.94 16.61 -7.67
CA LYS A 146 -2.79 17.37 -8.19
C LYS A 146 -2.49 17.04 -9.65
N ILE A 147 -2.57 15.76 -10.04
CA ILE A 147 -2.40 15.33 -11.44
C ILE A 147 -3.51 15.92 -12.30
N ALA A 148 -4.77 15.76 -11.89
CA ALA A 148 -5.92 16.27 -12.63
C ALA A 148 -5.92 17.81 -12.79
N ALA A 149 -5.39 18.53 -11.80
CA ALA A 149 -5.26 19.99 -11.85
C ALA A 149 -4.12 20.49 -12.77
N ASN A 150 -3.17 19.63 -13.16
CA ASN A 150 -2.05 19.99 -14.04
C ASN A 150 -2.23 19.33 -15.41
N ALA A 151 -2.69 20.11 -16.40
CA ALA A 151 -2.99 19.60 -17.74
C ALA A 151 -1.80 18.91 -18.42
N THR A 152 -0.57 19.39 -18.22
CA THR A 152 0.64 18.78 -18.79
C THR A 152 0.93 17.42 -18.16
N LEU A 153 0.91 17.34 -16.82
CA LEU A 153 1.16 16.09 -16.10
C LEU A 153 0.05 15.07 -16.33
N LEU A 154 -1.19 15.53 -16.43
CA LEU A 154 -2.33 14.69 -16.79
C LEU A 154 -2.15 14.11 -18.18
N ASN A 155 -1.83 14.94 -19.18
CA ASN A 155 -1.60 14.50 -20.55
C ASN A 155 -0.42 13.55 -20.67
N GLU A 156 0.65 13.77 -19.88
CA GLU A 156 1.80 12.84 -19.80
C GLU A 156 1.39 11.50 -19.18
N LYS A 157 0.61 11.49 -18.09
CA LYS A 157 0.17 10.24 -17.45
C LYS A 157 -0.92 9.49 -18.23
N THR A 158 -1.63 10.15 -19.13
CA THR A 158 -2.65 9.53 -19.98
C THR A 158 -2.18 9.30 -21.41
N ASP A 159 -0.91 9.61 -21.73
CA ASP A 159 -0.37 9.57 -23.09
C ASP A 159 -1.24 10.34 -24.12
N GLY A 160 -1.93 11.39 -23.65
CA GLY A 160 -2.90 12.15 -24.45
C GLY A 160 -4.21 11.42 -24.80
N ASP A 161 -4.47 10.24 -24.22
CA ASP A 161 -5.74 9.54 -24.39
C ASP A 161 -6.88 10.30 -23.70
N SER A 162 -7.81 10.80 -24.52
CA SER A 162 -8.97 11.56 -24.06
C SER A 162 -9.93 10.76 -23.16
N THR A 163 -10.06 9.45 -23.38
CA THR A 163 -10.90 8.54 -22.59
C THR A 163 -10.25 8.30 -21.22
N ALA A 164 -8.94 8.05 -21.18
CA ALA A 164 -8.20 7.89 -19.94
C ALA A 164 -8.22 9.19 -19.11
N THR A 165 -8.07 10.33 -19.78
CA THR A 165 -8.18 11.67 -19.17
C THR A 165 -9.55 11.89 -18.54
N ALA A 166 -10.63 11.58 -19.28
CA ALA A 166 -11.98 11.67 -18.76
C ALA A 166 -12.21 10.73 -17.56
N ALA A 167 -11.65 9.53 -17.58
CA ALA A 167 -11.74 8.56 -16.48
C ALA A 167 -11.03 9.05 -15.21
N VAL A 168 -9.84 9.66 -15.32
CA VAL A 168 -9.12 10.27 -14.18
C VAL A 168 -9.94 11.42 -13.59
N MET A 169 -10.46 12.30 -14.44
CA MET A 169 -11.30 13.42 -14.01
C MET A 169 -12.60 12.94 -13.33
N ALA A 170 -13.21 11.87 -13.82
CA ALA A 170 -14.40 11.26 -13.21
C ALA A 170 -14.08 10.72 -11.81
N LYS A 171 -12.96 10.00 -11.66
CA LYS A 171 -12.53 9.47 -10.35
C LYS A 171 -12.25 10.58 -9.34
N VAL A 172 -11.56 11.64 -9.73
CA VAL A 172 -11.30 12.78 -8.83
C VAL A 172 -12.61 13.41 -8.36
N LYS A 173 -13.63 13.51 -9.22
CA LYS A 173 -14.96 14.02 -8.83
C LYS A 173 -15.70 13.06 -7.89
N GLU A 174 -15.63 11.76 -8.14
CA GLU A 174 -16.23 10.73 -7.28
C GLU A 174 -15.61 10.73 -5.87
N GLU A 175 -14.28 10.86 -5.80
CA GLU A 175 -13.52 10.81 -4.56
C GLU A 175 -13.47 12.16 -3.81
N ALA A 176 -13.87 13.27 -4.44
CA ALA A 176 -13.78 14.62 -3.85
C ALA A 176 -14.53 14.76 -2.51
N ALA A 177 -15.74 14.17 -2.41
CA ALA A 177 -16.53 14.22 -1.20
C ALA A 177 -15.86 13.42 -0.06
N THR A 178 -15.29 12.26 -0.39
CA THR A 178 -14.52 11.43 0.54
C THR A 178 -13.28 12.15 1.03
N LEU A 179 -12.51 12.75 0.11
CA LEU A 179 -11.31 13.50 0.47
C LEU A 179 -11.65 14.63 1.43
N THR A 180 -12.69 15.41 1.14
CA THR A 180 -13.17 16.49 2.02
C THR A 180 -13.55 15.95 3.41
N MET A 181 -14.21 14.79 3.48
CA MET A 181 -14.57 14.15 4.74
C MET A 181 -13.33 13.74 5.54
N LEU A 182 -12.33 13.10 4.90
CA LEU A 182 -11.09 12.70 5.57
C LEU A 182 -10.27 13.91 6.04
N GLU A 183 -10.17 14.95 5.21
CA GLU A 183 -9.45 16.20 5.53
C GLU A 183 -10.11 16.97 6.67
N SER A 184 -11.43 16.86 6.84
CA SER A 184 -12.14 17.50 7.96
C SER A 184 -11.85 16.84 9.32
N ASN A 185 -11.31 15.62 9.34
CA ASN A 185 -10.95 14.91 10.56
C ASN A 185 -9.56 15.38 11.03
N THR A 186 -9.54 16.30 12.00
CA THR A 186 -8.30 16.90 12.54
C THR A 186 -7.38 15.88 13.20
N THR A 187 -7.94 14.86 13.85
CA THR A 187 -7.16 13.78 14.48
C THR A 187 -6.47 12.93 13.42
N LEU A 188 -7.18 12.57 12.34
CA LEU A 188 -6.62 11.82 11.22
C LEU A 188 -5.54 12.64 10.50
N THR A 189 -5.81 13.88 10.13
CA THR A 189 -4.82 14.73 9.42
C THR A 189 -3.57 14.97 10.25
N ALA A 190 -3.68 15.17 11.56
CA ALA A 190 -2.53 15.25 12.46
C ALA A 190 -1.73 13.93 12.51
N PHE A 191 -2.43 12.79 12.55
CA PHE A 191 -1.79 11.47 12.50
C PHE A 191 -1.07 11.26 11.16
N CYS A 192 -1.71 11.56 10.03
CA CYS A 192 -1.11 11.43 8.70
C CYS A 192 0.13 12.31 8.51
N ALA A 193 0.14 13.53 9.07
CA ALA A 193 1.31 14.40 9.00
C ALA A 193 2.53 13.81 9.72
N VAL A 194 2.32 13.14 10.86
CA VAL A 194 3.39 12.43 11.58
C VAL A 194 3.90 11.25 10.76
N GLU A 195 2.99 10.47 10.17
CA GLU A 195 3.34 9.33 9.32
C GLU A 195 4.04 9.73 8.02
N GLU A 196 3.65 10.85 7.40
CA GLU A 196 4.34 11.43 6.26
C GLU A 196 5.77 11.84 6.64
N THR A 197 5.94 12.51 7.78
CA THR A 197 7.26 12.90 8.30
C THR A 197 8.15 11.67 8.54
N LYS A 198 7.58 10.60 9.11
CA LYS A 198 8.28 9.32 9.31
C LYS A 198 8.65 8.63 8.00
N ALA A 199 7.74 8.64 7.03
CA ALA A 199 8.01 8.12 5.68
C ALA A 199 9.13 8.90 5.01
N ASP A 200 9.14 10.23 5.14
CA ASP A 200 10.22 11.09 4.64
C ASP A 200 11.57 10.80 5.32
N CYS A 201 11.58 10.62 6.65
CA CYS A 201 12.79 10.21 7.37
C CYS A 201 13.36 8.88 6.86
N SER A 202 12.48 7.92 6.62
CA SER A 202 12.84 6.61 6.05
C SER A 202 13.36 6.77 4.63
N ALA A 203 12.66 7.53 3.78
CA ALA A 203 13.05 7.82 2.40
C ALA A 203 14.44 8.47 2.31
N MET A 204 14.77 9.38 3.23
CA MET A 204 16.12 9.96 3.31
C MET A 204 17.18 8.90 3.57
N GLY A 205 16.91 7.93 4.45
CA GLY A 205 17.79 6.81 4.72
C GLY A 205 18.01 5.93 3.48
N TYR A 206 16.95 5.63 2.73
CA TYR A 206 17.03 4.88 1.48
C TYR A 206 17.79 5.65 0.39
N LEU A 207 17.44 6.91 0.14
CA LEU A 207 18.10 7.76 -0.86
C LEU A 207 19.61 7.88 -0.58
N LYS A 208 20.01 8.06 0.68
CA LYS A 208 21.44 8.08 1.07
C LYS A 208 22.15 6.78 0.72
N LYS A 209 21.51 5.62 0.95
CA LYS A 209 22.07 4.31 0.62
C LYS A 209 22.16 4.10 -0.89
N GLU A 210 21.15 4.49 -1.66
CA GLU A 210 21.15 4.36 -3.12
C GLU A 210 22.21 5.27 -3.77
N ILE A 211 22.33 6.51 -3.30
CA ILE A 211 23.37 7.44 -3.76
C ILE A 211 24.77 6.94 -3.37
N ALA A 212 24.93 6.27 -2.22
CA ALA A 212 26.20 5.64 -1.85
C ALA A 212 26.49 4.41 -2.72
N PHE A 213 25.48 3.60 -3.01
CA PHE A 213 25.56 2.43 -3.88
C PHE A 213 25.96 2.85 -5.31
N SER A 214 25.36 3.92 -5.84
CA SER A 214 25.66 4.41 -7.20
C SER A 214 27.11 4.87 -7.41
N LYS A 215 27.78 5.29 -6.33
CA LYS A 215 29.20 5.66 -6.34
C LYS A 215 30.13 4.45 -6.33
N ASN A 216 29.63 3.25 -6.01
CA ASN A 216 30.38 2.01 -6.09
C ASN A 216 30.15 1.35 -7.47
N THR A 217 30.99 1.73 -8.44
CA THR A 217 30.87 1.26 -9.82
C THR A 217 30.91 -0.27 -9.96
N THR A 218 31.71 -0.97 -9.14
CA THR A 218 31.77 -2.45 -9.14
C THR A 218 30.46 -3.06 -8.64
N ALA A 219 29.90 -2.57 -7.53
CA ALA A 219 28.66 -3.09 -6.98
C ALA A 219 27.45 -2.81 -7.90
N VAL A 220 27.42 -1.64 -8.55
CA VAL A 220 26.43 -1.30 -9.57
C VAL A 220 26.55 -2.24 -10.77
N ALA A 221 27.77 -2.45 -11.28
CA ALA A 221 28.01 -3.34 -12.41
C ALA A 221 27.60 -4.79 -12.09
N GLU A 222 27.93 -5.29 -10.90
CA GLU A 222 27.54 -6.62 -10.43
C GLU A 222 26.01 -6.75 -10.29
N HIS A 223 25.35 -5.76 -9.68
CA HIS A 223 23.90 -5.76 -9.48
C HIS A 223 23.11 -5.77 -10.79
N PHE A 224 23.60 -5.07 -11.80
CA PHE A 224 22.99 -5.05 -13.14
C PHE A 224 23.59 -6.10 -14.09
N HIS A 225 24.40 -7.04 -13.61
CA HIS A 225 25.05 -8.07 -14.43
C HIS A 225 25.82 -7.51 -15.63
N ASN A 226 26.46 -6.36 -15.45
CA ASN A 226 27.17 -5.59 -16.48
C ASN A 226 26.28 -5.16 -17.67
N ASP A 227 24.95 -5.09 -17.48
CA ASP A 227 24.00 -4.55 -18.46
C ASP A 227 24.16 -3.02 -18.56
N ALA A 228 24.86 -2.57 -19.60
CA ALA A 228 25.19 -1.17 -19.79
C ALA A 228 23.95 -0.25 -19.87
N ALA A 229 22.84 -0.73 -20.44
CA ALA A 229 21.62 0.08 -20.58
C ALA A 229 20.96 0.33 -19.22
N LYS A 230 20.91 -0.69 -18.35
CA LYS A 230 20.38 -0.55 -16.99
C LYS A 230 21.27 0.30 -16.10
N ILE A 231 22.58 0.17 -16.23
CA ILE A 231 23.55 1.00 -15.50
C ILE A 231 23.38 2.47 -15.88
N ALA A 232 23.29 2.77 -17.18
CA ALA A 232 23.07 4.14 -17.66
C ALA A 232 21.72 4.71 -17.17
N ALA A 233 20.64 3.94 -17.28
CA ALA A 233 19.31 4.35 -16.80
C ALA A 233 19.28 4.56 -15.27
N PHE A 234 20.05 3.79 -14.50
CA PHE A 234 20.20 4.00 -13.06
C PHE A 234 21.00 5.27 -12.76
N GLN A 235 22.10 5.51 -13.47
CA GLN A 235 22.93 6.71 -13.33
C GLN A 235 22.15 7.99 -13.67
N GLU A 236 21.26 7.95 -14.67
CA GLU A 236 20.40 9.07 -15.05
C GLU A 236 19.43 9.50 -13.94
N LYS A 237 19.04 8.58 -13.03
CA LYS A 237 18.16 8.88 -11.90
C LYS A 237 18.87 9.50 -10.70
N ILE A 238 20.21 9.42 -10.64
CA ILE A 238 20.99 9.91 -9.49
C ILE A 238 20.80 11.41 -9.23
N PRO A 239 20.85 12.31 -10.23
CA PRO A 239 20.62 13.74 -9.99
C PRO A 239 19.24 14.04 -9.39
N MET A 240 18.22 13.27 -9.77
CA MET A 240 16.87 13.40 -9.20
C MET A 240 16.84 12.95 -7.74
N MET A 241 17.49 11.84 -7.41
CA MET A 241 17.63 11.36 -6.03
C MET A 241 18.40 12.36 -5.15
N GLU A 242 19.49 12.93 -5.67
CA GLU A 242 20.29 13.94 -4.97
C GLU A 242 19.48 15.23 -4.73
N SER A 243 18.73 15.69 -5.74
CA SER A 243 17.82 16.83 -5.61
C SER A 243 16.74 16.58 -4.56
N LYS A 244 16.10 15.41 -4.58
CA LYS A 244 15.09 15.02 -3.59
C LYS A 244 15.68 14.92 -2.19
N LEU A 245 16.84 14.29 -2.04
CA LEU A 245 17.54 14.19 -0.75
C LEU A 245 17.90 15.57 -0.21
N SER A 246 18.43 16.47 -1.05
CA SER A 246 18.76 17.84 -0.69
C SER A 246 17.52 18.61 -0.22
N LYS A 247 16.40 18.49 -0.95
CA LYS A 247 15.12 19.09 -0.58
C LYS A 247 14.65 18.62 0.81
N LEU A 248 14.70 17.31 1.07
CA LEU A 248 14.33 16.75 2.38
C LEU A 248 15.30 17.21 3.49
N MET A 249 16.61 17.21 3.23
CA MET A 249 17.63 17.65 4.20
C MET A 249 17.57 19.16 4.50
N SER A 250 17.05 19.98 3.59
CA SER A 250 16.88 21.42 3.80
C SER A 250 15.76 21.77 4.79
N ASN A 251 14.85 20.82 5.07
CA ASN A 251 13.79 21.00 6.05
C ASN A 251 14.31 20.70 7.46
N SER A 252 14.64 21.76 8.21
CA SER A 252 15.20 21.65 9.57
C SER A 252 14.23 20.99 10.58
N THR A 253 12.93 21.19 10.43
CA THR A 253 11.89 20.56 11.25
C THR A 253 11.89 19.04 11.02
N LEU A 254 11.91 18.61 9.76
CA LEU A 254 12.00 17.20 9.39
C LEU A 254 13.28 16.57 9.96
N MET A 255 14.43 17.22 9.78
CA MET A 255 15.71 16.73 10.31
C MET A 255 15.71 16.54 11.83
N SER A 256 15.06 17.45 12.55
CA SER A 256 14.91 17.36 14.00
C SER A 256 14.01 16.19 14.41
N PHE A 257 12.90 15.99 13.70
CA PHE A 257 12.01 14.85 13.91
C PHE A 257 12.73 13.51 13.64
N CYS A 258 13.43 13.39 12.50
CA CYS A 258 14.15 12.16 12.15
C CYS A 258 15.25 11.81 13.16
N ALA A 259 15.92 12.82 13.72
CA ALA A 259 16.93 12.61 14.77
C ALA A 259 16.29 12.07 16.05
N MET A 260 15.13 12.62 16.46
CA MET A 260 14.38 12.13 17.62
C MET A 260 13.90 10.70 17.42
N GLU A 261 13.31 10.39 16.26
CA GLU A 261 12.80 9.04 15.96
C GLU A 261 13.91 7.99 16.07
N LYS A 262 15.10 8.29 15.54
CA LYS A 262 16.27 7.39 15.62
C LYS A 262 16.68 7.07 17.06
N THR A 263 16.51 8.00 17.99
CA THR A 263 16.82 7.76 19.42
C THR A 263 15.75 6.92 20.11
N SER A 264 14.47 7.07 19.73
CA SER A 264 13.34 6.35 20.31
C SER A 264 13.44 4.84 20.10
N THR A 265 13.89 4.37 18.93
CA THR A 265 14.00 2.95 18.60
C THR A 265 15.07 2.20 19.41
N SER A 266 16.02 2.93 20.01
CA SER A 266 17.14 2.34 20.76
C SER A 266 16.84 2.08 22.26
N SER A 267 15.72 2.57 22.78
CA SER A 267 15.42 2.55 24.22
C SER A 267 14.43 1.47 24.68
N SER A 268 13.87 0.67 23.77
CA SER A 268 12.83 -0.35 24.09
C SER A 268 13.33 -1.59 24.84
N ALA A 269 14.57 -1.59 25.35
CA ALA A 269 15.13 -2.70 26.14
C ALA A 269 15.32 -2.38 27.64
N GLY A 270 14.92 -1.20 28.13
CA GLY A 270 15.18 -0.77 29.51
C GLY A 270 13.94 -0.32 30.27
N ALA A 271 13.47 -1.17 31.19
CA ALA A 271 12.68 -0.88 32.39
C ALA A 271 11.80 0.39 32.40
N ALA A 272 10.48 0.17 32.39
CA ALA A 272 9.47 1.16 32.73
C ALA A 272 9.75 1.80 34.10
N THR A 273 10.39 2.97 34.10
CA THR A 273 10.49 3.83 35.27
C THR A 273 9.71 5.10 34.99
N THR A 274 8.48 5.13 35.51
CA THR A 274 7.61 6.30 35.52
C THR A 274 8.28 7.44 36.30
N THR A 275 8.86 8.41 35.59
CA THR A 275 9.23 9.71 36.19
C THR A 275 8.43 10.81 35.50
N PRO A 276 7.58 11.56 36.23
CA PRO A 276 6.78 12.63 35.66
C PRO A 276 7.66 13.87 35.47
N GLY A 277 8.08 14.12 34.24
CA GLY A 277 8.78 15.34 33.84
C GLY A 277 7.78 16.44 33.46
N THR A 278 7.76 17.51 34.26
CA THR A 278 7.00 18.74 34.06
C THR A 278 7.40 19.44 32.76
N TYR A 279 6.59 19.31 31.71
CA TYR A 279 6.62 20.18 30.54
C TYR A 279 5.42 21.12 30.58
N SER A 280 5.72 22.42 30.64
CA SER A 280 4.72 23.49 30.74
C SER A 280 3.94 23.67 29.44
N GLY A 281 2.61 23.62 29.54
CA GLY A 281 1.77 24.70 29.03
C GLY A 281 1.45 24.77 27.54
N ALA A 282 1.17 23.64 26.89
CA ALA A 282 0.24 23.60 25.75
C ALA A 282 -0.42 22.22 25.77
N VAL A 283 -1.72 22.16 25.54
CA VAL A 283 -2.53 20.93 25.58
C VAL A 283 -2.09 19.99 24.45
N HIS A 284 -0.96 19.32 24.64
CA HIS A 284 -0.60 18.13 23.90
C HIS A 284 -1.26 16.96 24.63
N VAL A 285 -2.43 16.56 24.12
CA VAL A 285 -2.85 15.18 24.24
C VAL A 285 -1.70 14.36 23.67
N ARG A 286 -0.84 13.81 24.52
CA ARG A 286 0.06 12.72 24.14
C ARG A 286 -0.88 11.54 23.88
N PRO A 287 -1.17 11.14 22.63
CA PRO A 287 -1.71 9.81 22.46
C PRO A 287 -0.69 8.87 23.11
N ALA A 288 -1.15 7.92 23.91
CA ALA A 288 -0.33 6.78 24.27
C ALA A 288 -0.02 6.07 22.94
N VAL A 289 1.07 6.48 22.29
CA VAL A 289 1.54 5.87 21.05
C VAL A 289 2.06 4.52 21.45
N ALA A 290 1.19 3.51 21.39
CA ALA A 290 1.65 2.16 21.13
C ALA A 290 2.50 2.27 19.86
N THR A 291 3.81 2.06 20.00
CA THR A 291 4.75 2.13 18.89
C THR A 291 4.49 0.95 17.96
N VAL A 292 3.51 1.09 17.07
CA VAL A 292 3.23 0.13 16.01
C VAL A 292 4.40 0.18 15.03
N SER A 293 5.03 -0.97 14.80
CA SER A 293 6.20 -1.10 13.92
C SER A 293 5.74 -1.01 12.47
N LEU A 294 5.75 0.20 11.93
CA LEU A 294 5.42 0.49 10.54
C LEU A 294 6.48 -0.04 9.57
N ALA A 295 6.21 -1.22 8.98
CA ALA A 295 7.03 -1.82 7.92
C ALA A 295 6.40 -1.71 6.51
N ALA A 296 5.36 -0.89 6.29
CA ALA A 296 4.53 -1.00 5.07
C ALA A 296 4.31 0.28 4.23
N LEU A 297 5.12 1.33 4.36
CA LEU A 297 4.97 2.55 3.54
C LEU A 297 6.15 2.76 2.58
N ALA A 298 6.15 2.02 1.47
CA ALA A 298 7.10 2.20 0.35
C ALA A 298 6.42 2.57 -0.99
N PHE A 299 5.12 2.89 -0.99
CA PHE A 299 4.37 3.06 -2.25
C PHE A 299 4.32 4.49 -2.83
N ALA A 300 4.78 5.52 -2.11
CA ALA A 300 4.72 6.90 -2.61
C ALA A 300 5.84 7.30 -3.59
N CYS A 301 6.94 6.54 -3.69
CA CYS A 301 8.04 6.88 -4.60
C CYS A 301 7.79 6.51 -6.07
N ALA A 302 6.80 5.66 -6.37
CA ALA A 302 6.51 5.24 -7.74
C ALA A 302 5.60 6.21 -8.53
N LEU A 303 4.90 7.13 -7.86
CA LEU A 303 3.95 8.05 -8.50
C LEU A 303 4.55 9.39 -8.96
N LEU A 304 5.79 9.69 -8.54
CA LEU A 304 6.56 10.86 -9.00
C LEU A 304 7.69 10.49 -9.97
N LEU A 305 7.69 9.25 -10.44
CA LEU A 305 8.50 8.74 -11.54
C LEU A 305 7.57 8.36 -12.72
#